data_AF-A0A924WFT8-F1
#
_entry.id   AF-A0A924WFT8-F1
#
_cell.length_a   1.000
_cell.length_b   1.000
_cell.length_c   1.000
_cell.angle_alpha   90.00
_cell.angle_beta   90.00
_cell.angle_gamma   90.00
#
_symmetry.space_group_name_H-M   'P 1'
#
loop_
_entity.id
_entity.type
_entity.pdbx_description
1 polymer ?
#
loop_
_entity_poly.entity_id
_entity_poly.type
_entity_poly.pdbx_seq_one_letter_code
_entity_poly.pdbx_strand_id
1 'polypeptide(L)'
;SDSESASQLGTGQHLKMFRQIDLDMESGPLFAPPLESFKERVLEDIFGKNVHYWQPQEKILEELEQILAHPPKCLNARERETLGIRRKMFEDPVGNGIVVNLRSGG
;
A
#
# COMPACT_ATOMS: atom_id res chain seq x y z
N SER A 1 -19.20 -16.32 5.05
CA SER A 1 -19.27 -15.52 3.82
C SER A 1 -17.93 -14.84 3.71
N ASP A 2 -17.09 -15.33 2.80
CA ASP A 2 -15.79 -14.73 2.55
C ASP A 2 -16.04 -13.44 1.78
N SER A 3 -16.27 -12.35 2.52
CA SER A 3 -16.14 -11.03 1.96
C SER A 3 -14.66 -10.88 1.61
N GLU A 4 -14.28 -11.23 0.39
CA GLU A 4 -12.96 -10.91 -0.16
C GLU A 4 -12.74 -9.41 0.02
N SER A 5 -11.90 -9.05 0.99
CA SER A 5 -11.54 -7.67 1.24
C SER A 5 -10.54 -7.26 0.16
N ALA A 6 -10.99 -6.49 -0.83
CA ALA A 6 -10.08 -5.87 -1.78
C ALA A 6 -9.33 -4.71 -1.12
N SER A 7 -8.08 -4.53 -1.52
CA SER A 7 -7.19 -3.47 -1.06
C SER A 7 -7.76 -2.09 -1.36
N GLN A 8 -7.48 -1.15 -0.44
CA GLN A 8 -7.80 0.26 -0.59
C GLN A 8 -6.74 1.03 -1.39
N LEU A 9 -5.76 0.37 -1.99
CA LEU A 9 -4.70 1.04 -2.75
C LEU A 9 -5.30 1.81 -3.94
N GLY A 10 -4.79 3.00 -4.17
CA GLY A 10 -5.32 4.01 -5.08
C GLY A 10 -6.31 4.99 -4.44
N THR A 11 -6.48 4.96 -3.11
CA THR A 11 -7.33 5.94 -2.37
C THR A 11 -6.52 7.04 -1.70
N GLY A 12 -5.19 6.92 -1.67
CA GLY A 12 -4.29 7.82 -0.96
C GLY A 12 -4.22 7.56 0.55
N GLN A 13 -4.88 6.53 1.06
CA GLN A 13 -4.91 6.24 2.50
C GLN A 13 -3.61 5.60 2.99
N HIS A 14 -2.90 4.80 2.19
CA HIS A 14 -1.66 4.17 2.61
C HIS A 14 -0.59 5.23 2.86
N LEU A 15 -0.46 6.19 1.95
CA LEU A 15 0.47 7.31 2.12
C LEU A 15 0.14 8.12 3.39
N LYS A 16 -1.15 8.38 3.66
CA LYS A 16 -1.58 9.07 4.89
C LYS A 16 -1.22 8.27 6.13
N MET A 17 -1.44 6.96 6.13
CA MET A 17 -1.10 6.09 7.26
C MET A 17 0.40 6.04 7.51
N PHE A 18 1.22 5.88 6.47
CA PHE A 18 2.68 5.90 6.64
C PHE A 18 3.19 7.24 7.18
N ARG A 19 2.65 8.36 6.70
CA ARG A 19 2.99 9.70 7.24
C ARG A 19 2.54 9.87 8.69
N GLN A 20 1.38 9.33 9.07
CA GLN A 20 0.94 9.36 10.46
C GLN A 20 1.86 8.53 11.36
N ILE A 21 2.31 7.35 10.90
CA ILE A 21 3.31 6.55 11.60
C ILE A 21 4.60 7.34 11.82
N ASP A 22 5.10 8.04 10.79
CA ASP A 22 6.30 8.89 10.94
C ASP A 22 6.12 9.94 12.04
N LEU A 23 4.98 10.65 12.04
CA LEU A 23 4.67 11.66 13.06
C LEU A 23 4.59 11.06 14.46
N ASP A 24 3.93 9.91 14.61
CA ASP A 24 3.76 9.27 15.91
C ASP A 24 5.08 8.68 16.43
N MET A 25 5.96 8.21 15.54
CA MET A 25 7.32 7.78 15.91
C MET A 25 8.18 8.94 16.43
N GLU A 26 7.97 10.16 15.94
CA GLU A 26 8.66 11.36 16.45
C GLU A 26 8.25 11.70 17.90
N SER A 27 7.10 11.19 18.38
CA SER A 27 6.64 11.38 19.77
C SER A 27 7.39 10.53 20.80
N GLY A 28 8.14 9.50 20.35
CA GLY A 28 9.00 8.67 21.19
C GLY A 28 8.81 7.16 20.99
N PRO A 29 9.70 6.34 21.58
CA PRO A 29 9.77 4.89 21.30
C PRO A 29 8.65 4.08 21.97
N LEU A 30 7.84 4.67 22.86
CA LEU A 30 6.81 3.97 23.62
C LEU A 30 5.80 3.25 22.72
N PHE A 31 5.48 3.86 21.56
CA PHE A 31 4.54 3.30 20.60
C PHE A 31 5.22 2.62 19.41
N ALA A 32 6.54 2.45 19.40
CA ALA A 32 7.24 1.86 18.27
C ALA A 32 6.75 0.43 17.94
N PRO A 33 6.59 -0.50 18.89
CA PRO A 33 6.09 -1.84 18.57
C PRO A 33 4.70 -1.86 17.92
N PRO A 34 3.65 -1.20 18.47
CA PRO A 34 2.34 -1.21 17.83
C PRO A 34 2.32 -0.45 16.49
N LEU A 35 3.16 0.59 16.32
CA LEU A 35 3.28 1.31 15.04
C LEU A 35 3.95 0.45 13.96
N GLU A 36 4.98 -0.33 14.31
CA GLU A 36 5.59 -1.30 13.38
C GLU A 36 4.58 -2.39 12.98
N SER A 37 3.85 -2.97 13.92
CA SER A 37 2.78 -3.94 13.59
C SER A 37 1.65 -3.31 12.77
N PHE A 38 1.35 -2.02 12.94
CA PHE A 38 0.39 -1.32 12.10
C PHE A 38 0.93 -1.09 10.69
N LYS A 39 2.20 -0.68 10.55
CA LYS A 39 2.90 -0.56 9.27
C LYS A 39 2.86 -1.89 8.49
N GLU A 40 3.13 -3.01 9.16
CA GLU A 40 3.06 -4.35 8.55
C GLU A 40 1.68 -4.63 7.95
N ARG A 41 0.59 -4.29 8.65
CA ARG A 41 -0.78 -4.45 8.14
C ARG A 41 -1.07 -3.53 6.94
N VAL A 42 -0.54 -2.31 6.93
CA VAL A 42 -0.66 -1.39 5.78
C VAL A 42 0.06 -1.97 4.57
N LEU A 43 1.25 -2.56 4.76
CA LEU A 43 1.99 -3.23 3.69
C LEU A 43 1.28 -4.52 3.23
N GLU A 44 0.65 -5.25 4.14
CA GLU A 44 -0.14 -6.45 3.82
C GLU A 44 -1.35 -6.14 2.94
N ASP A 45 -2.03 -5.00 3.14
CA ASP A 45 -3.10 -4.55 2.22
C ASP A 45 -2.54 -4.31 0.80
N ILE A 46 -1.30 -3.84 0.67
CA ILE A 46 -0.66 -3.58 -0.63
C ILE A 46 -0.15 -4.87 -1.30
N PHE A 47 0.42 -5.80 -0.53
CA PHE A 47 1.17 -6.95 -1.06
C PHE A 47 0.55 -8.32 -0.79
N GLY A 48 -0.57 -8.39 -0.08
CA GLY A 48 -1.16 -9.62 0.37
C GLY A 48 -1.37 -10.63 -0.76
N LYS A 49 -1.24 -11.91 -0.43
CA LYS A 49 -1.52 -12.99 -1.38
C LYS A 49 -3.01 -12.94 -1.75
N ASN A 50 -3.32 -13.05 -3.03
CA ASN A 50 -4.69 -12.97 -3.57
C ASN A 50 -5.40 -11.64 -3.29
N VAL A 51 -4.65 -10.55 -3.06
CA VAL A 51 -5.26 -9.22 -2.96
C VAL A 51 -5.78 -8.79 -4.31
N HIS A 52 -7.07 -8.45 -4.35
CA HIS A 52 -7.68 -7.72 -5.43
C HIS A 52 -7.75 -6.23 -5.08
N TYR A 53 -7.95 -5.36 -6.07
CA TYR A 53 -7.93 -3.91 -5.85
C TYR A 53 -9.25 -3.26 -6.25
N TRP A 54 -9.77 -2.40 -5.35
CA TRP A 54 -10.99 -1.64 -5.64
C TRP A 54 -10.79 -0.59 -6.73
N GLN A 55 -9.64 0.08 -6.72
CA GLN A 55 -9.37 1.20 -7.60
C GLN A 55 -8.85 0.75 -8.97
N PRO A 56 -9.01 1.58 -10.01
CA PRO A 56 -8.38 1.35 -11.30
C PRO A 56 -6.86 1.56 -11.23
N GLN A 57 -6.16 1.01 -12.23
CA GLN A 57 -4.70 1.00 -12.34
C GLN A 57 -4.08 2.39 -12.16
N GLU A 58 -4.66 3.42 -12.79
CA GLU A 58 -4.09 4.77 -12.80
C GLU A 58 -4.00 5.36 -11.40
N LYS A 59 -5.05 5.17 -10.59
CA LYS A 59 -5.07 5.67 -9.21
C LYS A 59 -4.09 4.92 -8.31
N ILE A 60 -3.95 3.61 -8.53
CA ILE A 60 -2.99 2.79 -7.80
C ILE A 60 -1.57 3.26 -8.11
N LEU A 61 -1.25 3.46 -9.39
CA LEU A 61 0.04 3.99 -9.82
C LEU A 61 0.29 5.38 -9.24
N GLU A 62 -0.71 6.26 -9.23
CA GLU A 62 -0.60 7.60 -8.63
C GLU A 62 -0.24 7.52 -7.13
N GLU A 63 -0.93 6.70 -6.33
CA GLU A 63 -0.61 6.57 -4.91
C GLU A 63 0.80 5.98 -4.69
N LEU A 64 1.19 4.95 -5.46
CA LEU A 64 2.52 4.35 -5.37
C LEU A 64 3.62 5.33 -5.77
N GLU A 65 3.41 6.14 -6.81
CA GLU A 65 4.36 7.18 -7.22
C GLU A 65 4.52 8.26 -6.17
N GLN A 66 3.43 8.68 -5.51
CA GLN A 66 3.52 9.64 -4.40
C GLN A 66 4.30 9.07 -3.22
N ILE A 67 4.11 7.79 -2.88
CA ILE A 67 4.89 7.11 -1.84
C ILE A 67 6.38 7.02 -2.24
N LEU A 68 6.69 6.65 -3.49
CA LEU A 68 8.07 6.45 -3.95
C LEU A 68 8.83 7.76 -4.18
N ALA A 69 8.16 8.83 -4.60
CA ALA A 69 8.78 10.14 -4.81
C ALA A 69 9.22 10.80 -3.50
N HIS A 70 8.43 10.61 -2.44
CA HIS A 70 8.74 11.13 -1.10
C HIS A 70 8.51 10.04 -0.04
N PRO A 71 9.43 9.06 0.07
CA PRO A 71 9.23 7.89 0.92
C PRO A 71 9.09 8.25 2.40
N PRO A 72 8.02 7.79 3.07
CA PRO A 72 7.90 7.83 4.52
C PRO A 72 9.13 7.21 5.22
N LYS A 73 9.54 7.80 6.34
CA LYS A 73 10.75 7.41 7.10
C LYS A 73 10.61 6.02 7.71
N CYS A 74 9.39 5.61 8.07
CA CYS A 74 9.07 4.31 8.63
C CYS A 74 9.27 3.15 7.64
N LEU A 75 9.39 3.46 6.33
CA LEU A 75 9.72 2.49 5.30
C LEU A 75 11.23 2.30 5.19
N ASN A 76 11.70 1.07 5.38
CA ASN A 76 13.09 0.71 5.16
C ASN A 76 13.41 0.54 3.66
N ALA A 77 14.69 0.36 3.33
CA ALA A 77 15.14 0.28 1.93
C ALA A 77 14.48 -0.90 1.16
N ARG A 78 14.34 -2.06 1.82
CA ARG A 78 13.73 -3.24 1.21
C ARG A 78 12.23 -3.04 0.95
N GLU A 79 11.52 -2.40 1.87
CA GLU A 79 10.10 -2.06 1.72
C GLU A 79 9.89 -1.10 0.55
N ARG A 80 10.75 -0.08 0.42
CA ARG A 80 10.72 0.86 -0.72
C ARG A 80 11.01 0.16 -2.05
N GLU A 81 11.99 -0.73 -2.08
CA GLU A 81 12.28 -1.54 -3.27
C GLU A 81 11.09 -2.43 -3.65
N THR A 82 10.46 -3.08 -2.66
CA THR A 82 9.28 -3.92 -2.86
C THR A 82 8.10 -3.11 -3.41
N LEU A 83 7.87 -1.88 -2.92
CA LEU A 83 6.89 -0.96 -3.48
C LEU A 83 7.23 -0.60 -4.93
N GLY A 84 8.51 -0.38 -5.25
CA GLY A 84 8.98 -0.11 -6.61
C GLY A 84 8.71 -1.27 -7.58
N ILE A 85 8.98 -2.50 -7.14
CA ILE A 85 8.65 -3.71 -7.90
C ILE A 85 7.14 -3.81 -8.11
N ARG A 86 6.35 -3.63 -7.05
CA ARG A 86 4.88 -3.69 -7.13
C ARG A 86 4.31 -2.65 -8.09
N ARG A 87 4.83 -1.42 -8.06
CA ARG A 87 4.48 -0.35 -9.01
C ARG A 87 4.74 -0.77 -10.46
N LYS A 88 5.85 -1.44 -10.77
CA LYS A 88 6.12 -1.99 -12.11
C LYS A 88 5.14 -3.11 -12.50
N MET A 89 4.76 -3.97 -11.56
CA MET A 89 3.73 -5.00 -11.85
C MET A 89 2.39 -4.38 -12.25
N PHE A 90 2.07 -3.20 -11.70
CA PHE A 90 0.88 -2.44 -12.07
C PHE A 90 1.00 -1.72 -13.43
N GLU A 91 2.12 -1.78 -14.14
CA GLU A 91 2.19 -1.30 -15.53
C GLU A 91 1.48 -2.27 -16.50
N ASP A 92 1.52 -3.57 -16.19
CA ASP A 92 0.75 -4.62 -16.87
C ASP A 92 0.05 -5.50 -15.81
N PRO A 93 -1.04 -5.01 -15.19
CA PRO A 93 -1.68 -5.74 -14.10
C PRO A 93 -2.21 -7.10 -14.56
N VAL A 94 -2.75 -7.20 -15.79
CA VAL A 94 -3.29 -8.47 -16.33
C VAL A 94 -2.18 -9.50 -16.55
N GLY A 95 -1.07 -9.11 -17.17
CA GLY A 95 0.07 -10.01 -17.37
C GLY A 95 0.73 -10.45 -16.06
N ASN A 96 0.58 -9.67 -14.99
CA ASN A 96 1.06 -10.00 -13.65
C ASN A 96 0.00 -10.67 -12.76
N GLY A 97 -1.16 -11.05 -13.30
CA GLY A 97 -2.23 -11.74 -12.55
C GLY A 97 -2.89 -10.87 -11.48
N ILE A 98 -2.86 -9.55 -11.63
CA ILE A 98 -3.45 -8.58 -10.71
C ILE A 98 -4.84 -8.18 -11.19
N VAL A 99 -5.83 -8.31 -10.30
CA VAL A 99 -7.22 -7.89 -10.54
C VAL A 99 -7.45 -6.51 -9.96
N VAL A 100 -7.86 -5.56 -10.81
CA VAL A 100 -8.15 -4.16 -10.44
C VAL A 100 -9.59 -3.78 -10.75
N ASN A 101 -9.97 -2.57 -10.33
CA ASN A 101 -11.24 -1.94 -10.68
C ASN A 101 -12.51 -2.66 -10.18
N LEU A 102 -12.43 -3.39 -9.06
CA LEU A 102 -13.60 -4.10 -8.51
C LEU A 102 -14.74 -3.17 -8.08
N ARG A 103 -14.50 -1.87 -7.87
CA ARG A 103 -15.54 -0.91 -7.45
C ARG A 103 -16.50 -0.55 -8.58
N SER A 104 -16.11 -0.78 -9.83
CA SER A 104 -16.89 -0.38 -11.00
C SER A 104 -18.10 -1.27 -11.28
N GLY A 105 -18.26 -2.39 -10.57
CA GLY A 105 -19.42 -3.28 -10.68
C GLY A 105 -19.49 -4.03 -12.01
N GLY A 106 -19.75 -5.33 -11.94
CA GLY A 106 -20.56 -5.99 -12.94
C GLY A 106 -22.03 -5.70 -12.71
#